data_AF-A0A227J484-F1
#
_entry.id   AF-A0A227J484-F1
#
_cell.length_a   1.000
_cell.length_b   1.000
_cell.length_c   1.000
_cell.angle_alpha   90.00
_cell.angle_beta   90.00
_cell.angle_gamma   90.00
#
_symmetry.space_group_name_H-M   'P 1'
#
loop_
_entity.id
_entity.type
_entity.pdbx_description
1 polymer ?
#
loop_
_entity_poly.entity_id
_entity_poly.type
_entity_poly.pdbx_seq_one_letter_code
_entity_poly.pdbx_strand_id
1 'polypeptide(L)'
;PDSEFDLWLCTGRVLEHWHTGTMTRRVPELYKAVPDAVCYMHPEDAKARNVRRGEEVVIANKRGEVRVRVETRGRNRPPKGLVFVPFFDARILINKLILDATDPLSKQT
;
A
#
# COMPACT_ATOMS: atom_id res chain seq x y z
N PRO A 1 -5.92 5.88 13.42
CA PRO A 1 -7.21 6.21 12.79
C PRO A 1 -8.01 7.11 13.71
N ASP A 2 -8.70 8.06 13.12
CA ASP A 2 -9.62 8.97 13.78
C ASP A 2 -10.87 9.13 12.89
N SER A 3 -11.73 10.09 13.19
CA SER A 3 -12.95 10.34 12.42
C SER A 3 -12.69 10.87 10.99
N GLU A 4 -11.51 11.41 10.72
CA GLU A 4 -11.12 11.93 9.40
C GLU A 4 -10.35 10.88 8.59
N PHE A 5 -9.44 10.15 9.24
CA PHE A 5 -8.63 9.08 8.64
C PHE A 5 -8.97 7.74 9.28
N ASP A 6 -9.98 7.07 8.74
CA ASP A 6 -10.67 5.94 9.37
C ASP A 6 -10.05 4.55 9.10
N LEU A 7 -8.95 4.48 8.33
CA LEU A 7 -8.23 3.25 8.01
C LEU A 7 -6.81 3.23 8.61
N TRP A 8 -6.36 2.06 9.04
CA TRP A 8 -4.95 1.78 9.28
C TRP A 8 -4.22 1.56 7.95
N LEU A 9 -3.05 2.20 7.79
CA LEU A 9 -2.13 1.94 6.68
C LEU A 9 -0.97 1.08 7.17
N CYS A 10 -0.80 -0.09 6.56
CA CYS A 10 0.36 -0.95 6.73
C CYS A 10 1.16 -1.00 5.42
N THR A 11 2.49 -0.98 5.51
CA THR A 11 3.37 -1.07 4.34
C THR A 11 4.36 -2.22 4.49
N GLY A 12 4.83 -2.76 3.36
CA GLY A 12 5.77 -3.87 3.39
C GLY A 12 6.22 -4.30 2.00
N ARG A 13 6.54 -5.59 1.87
CA ARG A 13 7.13 -6.17 0.66
C ARG A 13 6.18 -7.18 0.02
N VAL A 14 6.52 -7.55 -1.21
CA VAL A 14 6.00 -8.74 -1.90
C VAL A 14 7.18 -9.62 -2.26
N LEU A 15 6.91 -10.91 -2.52
CA LEU A 15 7.94 -11.92 -2.75
C LEU A 15 8.90 -11.55 -3.89
N GLU A 16 8.34 -11.02 -4.98
CA GLU A 16 9.01 -10.80 -6.26
C GLU A 16 9.93 -9.58 -6.26
N HIS A 17 9.80 -8.69 -5.27
CA HIS A 17 10.44 -7.39 -5.31
C HIS A 17 11.24 -7.06 -4.06
N TRP A 18 12.49 -6.69 -4.30
CA TRP A 18 13.41 -6.28 -3.26
C TRP A 18 13.34 -4.78 -3.03
N HIS A 19 12.92 -4.39 -1.83
CA HIS A 19 12.86 -3.00 -1.37
C HIS A 19 12.22 -2.09 -2.43
N THR A 20 12.92 -1.05 -2.90
CA THR A 20 12.45 -0.03 -3.84
C THR A 20 12.40 -0.50 -5.29
N GLY A 21 12.61 -1.79 -5.54
CA GLY A 21 12.47 -2.40 -6.86
C GLY A 21 13.54 -1.99 -7.87
N THR A 22 14.58 -1.25 -7.46
CA THR A 22 15.62 -0.72 -8.36
C THR A 22 16.37 -1.82 -9.10
N MET A 23 16.49 -3.02 -8.52
CA MET A 23 17.06 -4.19 -9.19
C MET A 23 15.96 -5.08 -9.78
N THR A 24 15.05 -5.56 -8.94
CA THR A 24 14.10 -6.62 -9.31
C THR A 24 13.07 -6.21 -10.35
N ARG A 25 12.69 -4.92 -10.43
CA ARG A 25 11.75 -4.46 -11.46
C ARG A 25 12.39 -4.34 -12.85
N ARG A 26 13.71 -4.48 -12.95
CA ARG A 26 14.44 -4.54 -14.22
C ARG A 26 14.59 -5.98 -14.73
N VAL A 27 14.19 -6.97 -13.93
CA VAL A 27 14.11 -8.37 -14.34
C VAL A 27 12.73 -8.61 -14.96
N PRO A 28 12.63 -8.94 -16.27
CA PRO A 28 11.35 -9.03 -16.97
C PRO A 28 10.33 -9.98 -16.33
N GLU A 29 10.79 -11.12 -15.82
CA GLU A 29 9.95 -12.16 -15.21
C GLU A 29 9.33 -11.65 -13.89
N LEU A 30 10.14 -11.01 -13.05
CA LEU A 30 9.69 -10.46 -11.78
C LEU A 30 8.74 -9.27 -11.99
N TYR A 31 9.05 -8.40 -12.96
CA TYR A 31 8.17 -7.29 -13.32
C TYR A 31 6.82 -7.80 -13.85
N LYS A 32 6.81 -8.82 -14.72
CA LYS A 32 5.56 -9.42 -15.22
C LYS A 32 4.73 -10.07 -14.12
N ALA A 33 5.39 -10.67 -13.12
CA ALA A 33 4.70 -11.32 -12.01
C ALA A 33 3.93 -10.34 -11.11
N VAL A 34 4.52 -9.17 -10.80
CA VAL A 34 3.86 -8.10 -10.03
C VAL A 34 4.25 -6.72 -10.58
N PRO A 35 3.59 -6.21 -11.64
CA PRO A 35 4.03 -5.00 -12.33
C PRO A 35 3.87 -3.71 -11.53
N ASP A 36 2.79 -3.64 -10.74
CA ASP A 36 2.35 -2.44 -10.05
C ASP A 36 2.08 -2.73 -8.56
N ALA A 37 2.41 -1.78 -7.69
CA ALA A 37 1.92 -1.83 -6.31
C ALA A 37 0.41 -1.57 -6.28
N VAL A 38 -0.29 -2.26 -5.40
CA VAL A 38 -1.75 -2.16 -5.23
C VAL A 38 -2.12 -1.94 -3.77
N CYS A 39 -3.28 -1.35 -3.54
CA CYS A 39 -3.88 -1.22 -2.22
C CYS A 39 -4.72 -2.46 -1.93
N TYR A 40 -4.17 -3.36 -1.13
CA TYR A 40 -4.92 -4.50 -0.62
C TYR A 40 -5.92 -3.99 0.41
N MET A 41 -7.20 -4.26 0.17
CA MET A 41 -8.32 -3.76 0.97
C MET A 41 -9.34 -4.87 1.21
N HIS A 42 -9.97 -4.89 2.38
CA HIS A 42 -11.05 -5.81 2.66
C HIS A 42 -12.25 -5.56 1.72
N PRO A 43 -12.92 -6.59 1.16
CA PRO A 43 -14.03 -6.40 0.22
C PRO A 43 -15.18 -5.54 0.77
N GLU A 44 -15.49 -5.66 2.06
CA GLU A 44 -16.54 -4.86 2.70
C GLU A 44 -16.13 -3.39 2.94
N ASP A 45 -14.84 -3.09 3.13
CA ASP A 45 -14.35 -1.71 3.20
C ASP A 45 -14.45 -1.03 1.83
N ALA A 46 -14.11 -1.78 0.77
CA ALA A 46 -14.28 -1.33 -0.61
C ALA A 46 -15.77 -1.08 -0.92
N LYS A 47 -16.66 -2.00 -0.52
CA LYS A 47 -18.12 -1.84 -0.67
C LYS A 47 -18.64 -0.63 0.09
N ALA A 48 -18.25 -0.43 1.35
CA ALA A 48 -18.67 0.71 2.16
C ALA A 48 -18.23 2.05 1.55
N ARG A 49 -17.13 2.07 0.80
CA ARG A 49 -16.59 3.24 0.10
C ARG A 49 -17.03 3.34 -1.36
N ASN A 50 -17.89 2.44 -1.84
CA ASN A 50 -18.32 2.34 -3.24
C ASN A 50 -17.16 2.23 -4.24
N VAL A 51 -16.08 1.53 -3.87
CA VAL A 51 -14.90 1.30 -4.70
C VAL A 51 -14.87 -0.14 -5.19
N ARG A 52 -14.45 -0.34 -6.45
CA ARG A 52 -14.32 -1.67 -7.04
C ARG A 52 -12.86 -2.10 -7.17
N ARG A 53 -12.65 -3.41 -7.29
CA ARG A 53 -11.34 -3.98 -7.61
C ARG A 53 -10.82 -3.42 -8.93
N GLY A 54 -9.57 -2.97 -8.95
CA GLY A 54 -8.88 -2.39 -10.11
C GLY A 54 -9.12 -0.90 -10.31
N GLU A 55 -10.05 -0.31 -9.55
CA GLU A 55 -10.34 1.12 -9.56
C GLU A 55 -9.17 1.89 -8.93
N GLU A 56 -8.80 3.00 -9.56
CA GLU A 56 -7.78 3.91 -9.03
C GLU A 56 -8.41 4.78 -7.95
N VAL A 57 -7.77 4.81 -6.77
CA VAL A 57 -8.18 5.63 -5.65
C VAL A 57 -7.03 6.49 -5.17
N VAL A 58 -7.37 7.54 -4.43
CA VAL A 58 -6.40 8.34 -3.68
C VAL A 58 -6.40 7.86 -2.23
N ILE A 59 -5.23 7.47 -1.72
CA ILE A 59 -4.99 7.28 -0.29
C ILE A 59 -4.34 8.56 0.22
N ALA A 60 -4.92 9.17 1.25
CA ALA A 60 -4.45 10.44 1.79
C ALA A 60 -4.40 10.43 3.32
N ASN A 61 -3.51 11.24 3.87
CA ASN A 61 -3.52 11.66 5.26
C ASN A 61 -2.93 13.08 5.43
N LYS A 62 -2.75 13.52 6.67
CA LYS A 62 -2.20 14.85 7.01
C LYS A 62 -0.83 15.18 6.36
N ARG A 63 -0.08 14.19 5.86
CA ARG A 63 1.24 14.38 5.23
C ARG A 63 1.18 14.45 3.70
N GLY A 64 0.11 13.97 3.08
CA GLY A 64 -0.03 14.01 1.63
C GLY A 64 -0.96 12.94 1.08
N GLU A 65 -0.81 12.65 -0.21
CA GLU A 65 -1.65 11.71 -0.95
C GLU A 65 -0.87 10.90 -1.99
N VAL A 66 -1.38 9.71 -2.31
CA VAL A 66 -0.83 8.80 -3.34
C VAL A 66 -1.98 8.12 -4.10
N ARG A 67 -1.83 7.99 -5.42
CA ARG A 67 -2.77 7.24 -6.28
C ARG A 67 -2.35 5.78 -6.41
N VAL A 68 -3.30 4.87 -6.25
CA VAL A 68 -3.06 3.42 -6.32
C VAL A 68 -4.35 2.68 -6.69
N ARG A 69 -4.23 1.52 -7.34
CA ARG A 69 -5.39 0.66 -7.65
C ARG A 69 -5.76 -0.24 -6.48
N VAL A 70 -7.06 -0.46 -6.27
CA VAL A 70 -7.57 -1.34 -5.21
C VAL A 70 -7.51 -2.81 -5.61
N GLU A 71 -7.06 -3.67 -4.70
CA GLU A 71 -7.06 -5.13 -4.82
C GLU A 71 -7.81 -5.76 -3.64
N THR A 72 -8.90 -6.46 -3.90
CA THR A 72 -9.76 -7.09 -2.86
C THR A 72 -9.72 -8.62 -2.87
N ARG A 73 -9.03 -9.22 -3.84
CA ARG A 73 -8.96 -10.69 -4.07
C ARG A 73 -7.54 -11.21 -4.22
N GLY A 74 -6.54 -10.39 -3.90
CA GLY A 74 -5.14 -10.77 -4.02
C GLY A 74 -4.62 -11.61 -2.84
N ARG A 75 -3.30 -11.77 -2.79
CA ARG A 75 -2.61 -12.60 -1.80
C ARG A 75 -2.72 -12.07 -0.36
N ASN A 76 -2.76 -10.76 -0.18
CA ASN A 76 -2.94 -10.14 1.14
C ASN A 76 -4.44 -9.92 1.39
N ARG A 77 -4.92 -10.41 2.53
CA ARG A 77 -6.32 -10.29 2.97
C ARG A 77 -6.36 -9.57 4.31
N PRO A 78 -6.22 -8.23 4.33
CA PRO A 78 -6.26 -7.48 5.58
C PRO A 78 -7.65 -7.58 6.23
N PRO A 79 -7.74 -7.45 7.57
CA PRO A 79 -9.03 -7.32 8.24
C PRO A 79 -9.71 -6.00 7.83
N LYS A 80 -11.01 -5.87 8.13
CA LYS A 80 -11.72 -4.59 8.00
C LYS A 80 -11.01 -3.48 8.77
N GLY A 81 -11.00 -2.27 8.20
CA GLY A 81 -10.37 -1.10 8.80
C GLY A 81 -8.85 -1.00 8.57
N LEU A 82 -8.25 -1.91 7.79
CA LEU A 82 -6.83 -1.90 7.48
C LEU A 82 -6.58 -2.08 5.99
N VAL A 83 -5.66 -1.30 5.45
CA VAL A 83 -5.14 -1.46 4.09
C VAL A 83 -3.65 -1.76 4.10
N PHE A 84 -3.21 -2.54 3.12
CA PHE A 84 -1.79 -2.85 2.92
C PHE A 84 -1.31 -2.39 1.55
N VAL A 85 -0.20 -1.67 1.49
CA VAL A 85 0.41 -1.19 0.23
C VAL A 85 1.91 -1.50 0.24
N PRO A 86 2.44 -2.29 -0.71
CA PRO A 86 3.87 -2.55 -0.79
C PRO A 86 4.63 -1.35 -1.37
N PHE A 87 5.87 -1.12 -0.94
CA PHE A 87 6.64 0.10 -1.26
C PHE A 87 7.63 -0.04 -2.44
N PHE A 88 7.54 -1.11 -3.22
CA PHE A 88 8.53 -1.37 -4.27
C PHE A 88 8.39 -0.49 -5.52
N ASP A 89 7.23 0.13 -5.73
CA ASP A 89 6.94 0.83 -6.97
C ASP A 89 7.33 2.31 -6.88
N ALA A 90 8.41 2.69 -7.57
CA ALA A 90 8.88 4.07 -7.64
C ALA A 90 7.87 5.08 -8.21
N ARG A 91 6.78 4.64 -8.85
CA ARG A 91 5.67 5.51 -9.28
C ARG A 91 4.66 5.78 -8.15
N ILE A 92 4.62 4.91 -7.14
CA ILE A 92 3.68 4.91 -6.00
C ILE A 92 4.49 5.06 -4.71
N LEU A 93 4.87 6.30 -4.40
CA LEU A 93 5.74 6.63 -3.27
C LEU A 93 5.00 6.61 -1.93
N ILE A 94 4.57 5.43 -1.48
CA ILE A 94 3.70 5.27 -0.29
C ILE A 94 4.30 5.83 1.00
N ASN A 95 5.63 5.90 1.11
CA ASN A 95 6.32 6.50 2.25
C ASN A 95 6.00 7.99 2.44
N LYS A 96 5.45 8.69 1.43
CA LYS A 96 4.89 10.05 1.60
C LYS A 96 3.80 10.12 2.67
N LEU A 97 3.13 9.01 2.96
CA LEU A 97 2.05 8.94 3.95
C LEU A 97 2.53 8.46 5.33
N ILE A 98 3.72 7.88 5.43
CA ILE A 98 4.21 7.26 6.67
C ILE A 98 4.68 8.34 7.65
N LEU A 99 4.35 8.14 8.93
CA LEU A 99 4.85 8.97 10.01
C LEU A 99 6.27 8.49 10.36
N ASP A 100 7.21 9.40 10.47
CA ASP A 100 8.59 9.18 10.89
C ASP A 100 8.75 9.09 12.42
N ALA A 101 7.68 8.66 13.11
CA ALA A 101 7.74 8.35 14.53
C ALA A 101 8.62 7.11 14.72
N THR A 102 9.42 7.12 15.79
CA THR A 102 10.38 6.06 16.07
C THR A 102 10.18 5.52 17.47
N ASP A 103 10.61 4.28 17.69
CA ASP A 103 10.85 3.79 19.04
C ASP A 103 11.89 4.71 19.73
N PRO A 104 11.61 5.24 20.94
CA PRO A 104 12.49 6.19 21.61
C PRO A 104 13.90 5.66 21.92
N LEU A 105 14.09 4.34 22.00
CA LEU A 105 15.36 3.69 22.30
C LEU A 105 16.15 3.37 21.04
N SER A 106 15.56 2.59 20.13
CA SER A 106 16.27 2.05 18.96
C SER A 106 16.34 3.02 17.78
N LYS A 107 15.49 4.05 17.78
CA LYS A 107 15.30 4.98 16.66
C LYS A 107 14.81 4.32 15.37
N GLN A 108 14.28 3.09 15.45
CA GLN A 108 13.64 2.43 14.33
C GLN A 108 12.26 3.05 14.07
N THR A 109 12.03 3.43 12.81
CA THR A 109 10.72 3.79 12.25
C THR A 109 9.91 2.54 11.86
#